data_AF-H8Z779-F1
#
_entry.id   AF-H8Z779-F1
#
_cell.length_a   1.000
_cell.length_b   1.000
_cell.length_c   1.000
_cell.angle_alpha   90.00
_cell.angle_beta   90.00
_cell.angle_gamma   90.00
#
_symmetry.space_group_name_H-M   'P 1'
#
loop_
_entity.id
_entity.type
_entity.pdbx_description
1 polymer ?
#
loop_
_entity_poly.entity_id
_entity_poly.type
_entity_poly.pdbx_seq_one_letter_code
_entity_poly.pdbx_strand_id
1 'polypeptide(L)'
;MQHAVQIDTVISAEAIHTFPALRPLLGHRVRVTVDQLDQDSESEDSYQPISQIGQLALQARRAHLDAGGKLMNADEITEEVRQRRGGRSDV
;
A
#
# COMPACT_ATOMS: atom_id res chain seq x y z
N MET A 1 17.77 -4.54 -12.50
CA MET A 1 18.48 -3.30 -12.88
C MET A 1 17.65 -2.16 -12.33
N GLN A 2 18.17 -1.42 -11.35
CA GLN A 2 17.43 -0.31 -10.73
C GLN A 2 17.30 0.83 -11.75
N HIS A 3 16.07 1.14 -12.14
CA HIS A 3 15.79 2.26 -13.04
C HIS A 3 15.66 3.53 -12.21
N ALA A 4 16.77 4.24 -12.02
CA ALA A 4 16.75 5.56 -11.39
C ALA A 4 16.38 6.61 -12.45
N VAL A 5 15.34 7.41 -12.17
CA VAL A 5 14.99 8.55 -13.01
C VAL A 5 15.75 9.77 -12.51
N GLN A 6 16.50 10.41 -13.40
CA GLN A 6 17.23 11.64 -13.12
C GLN A 6 16.52 12.83 -13.76
N ILE A 7 16.24 13.86 -12.97
CA ILE A 7 15.56 15.08 -13.42
C ILE A 7 16.42 16.27 -13.00
N ASP A 8 16.85 17.07 -13.99
CA ASP A 8 17.52 18.34 -13.74
C ASP A 8 16.47 19.46 -13.73
N THR A 9 16.30 20.14 -12.60
CA THR A 9 15.27 21.18 -12.42
C THR A 9 15.77 22.34 -11.56
N VAL A 10 15.01 23.43 -11.49
CA VAL A 10 15.26 24.57 -10.61
C VAL A 10 14.25 24.54 -9.47
N ILE A 11 14.73 24.69 -8.23
CA ILE A 11 13.84 24.74 -7.07
C ILE A 11 12.99 26.02 -7.13
N SER A 12 11.68 25.84 -7.27
CA SER A 12 10.68 26.90 -7.25
C SER A 12 10.17 27.17 -5.83
N ALA A 13 9.44 28.27 -5.65
CA ALA A 13 8.76 28.57 -4.38
C ALA A 13 7.71 27.51 -4.02
N GLU A 14 7.07 26.91 -5.03
CA GLU A 14 6.09 25.83 -4.84
C GLU A 14 6.72 24.59 -4.21
N ALA A 15 7.93 24.22 -4.66
CA ALA A 15 8.66 23.07 -4.10
C ALA A 15 8.99 23.24 -2.60
N ILE A 16 9.15 24.49 -2.12
CA ILE A 16 9.45 24.77 -0.70
C ILE A 16 8.22 24.56 0.18
N HIS A 17 7.01 24.76 -0.34
CA HIS A 17 5.78 24.47 0.42
C HIS A 17 5.67 22.97 0.73
N THR A 18 6.06 22.12 -0.21
CA THR A 18 6.07 20.66 -0.02
C THR A 18 7.28 20.20 0.77
N PHE A 19 8.45 20.82 0.56
CA PHE A 19 9.70 20.45 1.20
C PHE A 19 10.40 21.68 1.79
N PRO A 20 10.04 22.10 3.03
CA PRO A 20 10.60 23.30 3.66
C PRO A 20 12.13 23.27 3.83
N ALA A 21 12.72 22.08 3.93
CA ALA A 21 14.16 21.89 4.00
C ALA A 21 14.91 22.35 2.73
N LEU A 22 14.21 22.45 1.58
CA LEU A 22 14.78 22.93 0.31
C LEU A 22 14.83 24.46 0.22
N ARG A 23 14.34 25.18 1.23
CA ARG A 23 14.34 26.65 1.25
C ARG A 23 15.70 27.31 0.97
N PRO A 24 16.84 26.81 1.48
CA PRO A 24 18.16 27.36 1.16
C PRO A 24 18.55 27.21 -0.33
N LEU A 25 17.89 26.31 -1.06
CA LEU A 25 18.18 25.99 -2.45
C LEU A 25 17.23 26.70 -3.43
N LEU A 26 16.39 27.64 -2.96
CA LEU A 26 15.48 28.40 -3.84
C LEU A 26 16.25 29.03 -5.01
N GLY A 27 15.75 28.84 -6.23
CA GLY A 27 16.38 29.36 -7.45
C GLY A 27 17.65 28.64 -7.89
N HIS A 28 18.12 27.63 -7.14
CA HIS A 28 19.27 26.82 -7.54
C HIS A 28 18.83 25.69 -8.47
N ARG A 29 19.71 25.35 -9.41
CA ARG A 29 19.56 24.17 -10.26
C ARG A 29 20.02 22.95 -9.48
N VAL A 30 19.15 21.94 -9.40
CA VAL A 30 19.39 20.69 -8.67
C VAL A 30 19.17 19.51 -9.61
N ARG A 31 19.84 18.40 -9.28
CA ARG A 31 19.57 17.09 -9.86
C ARG A 31 18.77 16.27 -8.86
N VAL A 32 17.56 15.89 -9.22
CA VAL A 32 16.72 14.99 -8.45
C VAL A 32 16.94 13.58 -8.96
N THR A 33 17.27 12.66 -8.06
CA THR A 33 17.33 11.23 -8.36
C THR A 33 16.14 10.57 -7.68
N VAL A 34 15.29 9.91 -8.46
CA VAL A 34 14.17 9.13 -7.97
C VAL A 34 14.54 7.67 -8.10
N ASP A 35 14.82 7.05 -6.96
CA ASP A 35 15.05 5.61 -6.89
C ASP A 35 13.69 4.91 -6.74
N GLN A 36 13.48 3.86 -7.54
CA GLN A 36 12.40 2.92 -7.25
C GLN A 36 12.80 2.14 -6.00
N LEU A 37 12.07 2.38 -4.91
CA LEU A 37 12.06 1.44 -3.80
C LEU A 37 11.37 0.18 -4.30
N ASP A 38 12.07 -0.95 -4.25
CA ASP A 38 11.50 -2.26 -4.54
C ASP A 38 10.22 -2.40 -3.68
N GLN A 39 9.07 -2.55 -4.33
CA GLN A 39 7.75 -2.70 -3.69
C GLN A 39 7.62 -4.00 -2.87
N ASP A 40 8.71 -4.73 -2.64
CA ASP A 40 8.72 -5.99 -1.91
C ASP A 40 8.92 -5.83 -0.40
N SER A 41 9.02 -4.60 0.12
CA SER A 41 9.25 -4.35 1.55
C SER A 41 7.99 -4.04 2.37
N GLU A 42 6.82 -3.88 1.75
CA GLU A 42 5.54 -4.05 2.47
C GLU A 42 5.18 -5.54 2.47
N SER A 43 6.03 -6.36 3.09
CA SER A 43 5.62 -7.70 3.52
C SER A 43 4.32 -7.52 4.30
N GLU A 44 3.22 -8.14 3.84
CA GLU A 44 1.88 -8.11 4.47
C GLU A 44 1.90 -8.46 5.98
N ASP A 45 3.02 -9.01 6.47
CA ASP A 45 3.34 -9.26 7.87
C ASP A 45 3.60 -8.00 8.72
N SER A 46 3.79 -6.82 8.13
CA SER A 46 4.03 -5.58 8.88
C SER A 46 2.74 -4.87 9.32
N TYR A 47 1.58 -5.29 8.80
CA TYR A 47 0.31 -4.69 9.19
C TYR A 47 -0.12 -5.13 10.60
N GLN A 48 -0.07 -4.20 11.56
CA GLN A 48 -0.47 -4.45 12.94
C GLN A 48 -1.69 -3.59 13.31
N PRO A 49 -2.91 -4.16 13.33
CA PRO A 49 -4.12 -3.41 13.64
C PRO A 49 -4.16 -2.98 15.11
N ILE A 50 -4.51 -1.71 15.35
CA ILE A 50 -4.63 -1.13 16.69
C ILE A 50 -5.91 -1.60 17.40
N SER A 51 -6.98 -1.86 16.65
CA SER A 51 -8.26 -2.26 17.21
C SER A 51 -8.30 -3.75 17.57
N GLN A 52 -8.99 -4.09 18.66
CA GLN A 52 -9.19 -5.47 19.09
C GLN A 52 -9.88 -6.32 18.00
N ILE A 53 -10.86 -5.74 17.30
CA ILE A 53 -11.53 -6.40 16.17
C ILE A 53 -10.55 -6.68 15.03
N GLY A 54 -9.66 -5.72 14.72
CA GLY A 54 -8.64 -5.92 13.69
C GLY A 54 -7.65 -7.02 14.07
N GLN A 55 -7.25 -7.09 15.34
CA GLN A 55 -6.37 -8.16 15.83
C GLN A 55 -7.02 -9.55 15.71
N LEU A 56 -8.31 -9.66 16.08
CA LEU A 56 -9.08 -10.90 15.90
C LEU A 56 -9.21 -11.29 14.43
N ALA A 57 -9.47 -10.32 13.55
CA ALA A 57 -9.55 -10.56 12.11
C ALA A 57 -8.21 -11.04 11.54
N LEU A 58 -7.09 -10.45 11.96
CA LEU A 58 -5.75 -10.88 11.54
C LEU A 58 -5.43 -12.30 12.04
N GLN A 59 -5.80 -12.62 13.28
CA GLN A 59 -5.62 -13.97 13.82
C GLN A 59 -6.45 -15.01 13.06
N ALA A 60 -7.72 -14.69 12.76
CA ALA A 60 -8.59 -15.55 11.97
C ALA A 60 -8.06 -15.77 10.56
N ARG A 61 -7.53 -14.71 9.92
CA ARG A 61 -6.86 -14.81 8.60
C ARG A 61 -5.69 -15.78 8.64
N ARG A 62 -4.80 -15.66 9.63
CA ARG A 62 -3.64 -16.55 9.78
C ARG A 62 -4.06 -18.01 9.97
N ALA A 63 -5.01 -18.26 10.88
CA ALA A 63 -5.52 -19.62 11.12
C ALA A 63 -6.17 -20.24 9.86
N HIS A 64 -6.87 -19.44 9.04
CA HIS A 64 -7.44 -19.90 7.76
C HIS A 64 -6.35 -20.32 6.76
N LEU A 65 -5.28 -19.51 6.64
CA LEU A 65 -4.15 -19.83 5.76
C LEU A 65 -3.40 -21.07 6.22
N ASP A 66 -3.13 -21.20 7.52
CA ASP A 66 -2.45 -22.36 8.10
C ASP A 66 -3.25 -23.66 7.90
N ALA A 67 -4.58 -23.58 7.88
CA ALA A 67 -5.47 -24.70 7.56
C ALA A 67 -5.52 -25.04 6.06
N GLY A 68 -4.74 -24.37 5.21
CA GLY A 68 -4.73 -24.54 3.75
C GLY A 68 -5.78 -23.73 3.01
N GLY A 69 -6.42 -22.77 3.68
CA GLY A 69 -7.33 -21.82 3.06
C GLY A 69 -6.60 -20.88 2.10
N LYS A 70 -7.32 -20.42 1.06
CA LYS A 70 -6.80 -19.42 0.11
C LYS A 70 -7.22 -18.01 0.51
N LEU A 71 -6.40 -17.02 0.16
CA LEU A 71 -6.81 -15.62 0.15
C LEU A 71 -7.86 -15.41 -0.94
N MET A 72 -8.84 -14.58 -0.62
CA MET A 72 -9.92 -14.21 -1.52
C MET A 72 -9.93 -12.70 -1.70
N ASN A 73 -10.19 -12.26 -2.93
CA ASN A 73 -10.43 -10.85 -3.20
C ASN A 73 -11.83 -10.42 -2.73
N ALA A 74 -12.13 -9.12 -2.78
CA ALA A 74 -13.40 -8.58 -2.30
C ALA A 74 -14.62 -9.18 -3.02
N ASP A 75 -14.50 -9.48 -4.31
CA ASP A 75 -15.59 -10.07 -5.11
C ASP A 75 -15.82 -11.53 -4.72
N GLU A 76 -14.75 -12.31 -4.54
CA GLU A 76 -14.80 -13.69 -4.05
C GLU A 76 -15.42 -13.78 -2.64
N ILE A 77 -15.05 -12.86 -1.74
CA ILE A 77 -15.63 -12.77 -0.40
C ILE A 77 -17.12 -12.45 -0.49
N THR A 78 -17.50 -11.50 -1.34
CA THR A 78 -18.90 -11.10 -1.50
C THR A 78 -19.75 -12.25 -2.02
N GLU A 79 -19.23 -12.99 -2.99
CA GLU A 79 -19.90 -14.15 -3.56
C GLU A 79 -20.02 -15.30 -2.55
N GLU A 80 -18.96 -15.60 -1.80
CA GLU A 80 -19.01 -16.60 -0.73
C GLU A 80 -20.03 -16.22 0.35
N VAL A 81 -20.04 -14.96 0.79
CA VAL A 81 -20.99 -14.46 1.78
C VAL A 81 -22.42 -14.56 1.25
N ARG A 82 -22.64 -14.22 -0.03
CA ARG A 82 -23.94 -14.36 -0.69
C ARG A 82 -24.41 -15.82 -0.68
N GLN A 83 -23.55 -16.75 -1.08
CA GLN A 83 -23.86 -18.19 -1.10
C GLN A 83 -24.17 -18.73 0.30
N ARG A 84 -23.35 -18.39 1.31
CA ARG A 84 -23.53 -18.86 2.69
C ARG A 84 -24.77 -18.28 3.38
N ARG A 85 -25.19 -17.06 3.01
CA ARG A 85 -26.40 -16.42 3.54
C ARG A 85 -27.67 -16.81 2.79
N GLY A 86 -27.60 -17.78 1.87
CA GLY A 86 -28.75 -18.24 1.09
C GLY A 86 -29.22 -17.23 0.05
N GLY A 87 -28.33 -16.34 -0.41
CA GLY A 87 -28.63 -15.37 -1.45
C GLY A 87 -29.05 -16.11 -2.72
N ARG A 88 -30.33 -16.01 -3.07
CA ARG A 88 -30.83 -16.43 -4.37
C ARG A 88 -29.95 -15.80 -5.45
N SER A 89 -29.41 -16.66 -6.30
CA SER A 89 -28.91 -16.25 -7.60
C SER A 89 -30.13 -15.74 -8.36
N ASP A 90 -30.24 -14.42 -8.52
CA ASP A 90 -31.25 -13.85 -9.42
C ASP A 90 -30.74 -14.14 -10.84
N VAL A 91 -31.23 -15.26 -11.38
CA VAL A 91 -31.17 -15.62 -12.80
C VAL A 91 -32.39 -15.04 -13.49
#